data_AF-A0A5S3X5J8-F1
#
_entry.id   AF-A0A5S3X5J8-F1
#
_cell.length_a   1.000
_cell.length_b   1.000
_cell.length_c   1.000
_cell.angle_alpha   90.00
_cell.angle_beta   90.00
_cell.angle_gamma   90.00
#
_symmetry.space_group_name_H-M   'P 1'
#
loop_
_entity.id
_entity.type
_entity.pdbx_description
1 polymer ?
#
loop_
_entity_poly.entity_id
_entity_poly.type
_entity_poly.pdbx_seq_one_letter_code
_entity_poly.pdbx_strand_id
1 'polypeptide(L)'
;MNDQDTQLSNEEQQQLISQWQRESLQAAQKYLAEKGILGMNIQANASRILPPICGVWKIKDDLGKVYWVVSGKVPTDAMLASGAEDARAALKHFSYQWQIKADKILAGKLVDPAQKEYANILIHHAHGLYELANAENLWANATS
;
A
#
# COMPACT_ATOMS: atom_id res chain seq x y z
N MET A 1 16.01 -13.84 34.92
CA MET A 1 14.90 -13.10 34.29
C MET A 1 14.70 -13.78 32.96
N ASN A 2 13.66 -14.63 32.84
CA ASN A 2 13.49 -15.46 31.66
C ASN A 2 12.92 -14.62 30.53
N ASP A 3 13.73 -14.41 29.49
CA ASP A 3 13.28 -13.95 28.19
C ASP A 3 12.48 -15.08 27.55
N GLN A 4 11.16 -15.06 27.74
CA GLN A 4 10.23 -15.84 26.92
C GLN A 4 9.99 -15.06 25.63
N ASP A 5 10.91 -15.21 24.68
CA ASP A 5 10.61 -14.95 23.27
C ASP A 5 9.41 -15.83 22.89
N THR A 6 8.26 -15.19 22.76
CA THR A 6 6.99 -15.85 22.46
C THR A 6 7.02 -16.28 21.00
N GLN A 7 7.49 -17.50 20.73
CA GLN A 7 7.34 -18.14 19.43
C GLN A 7 5.85 -18.42 19.20
N LEU A 8 5.18 -17.55 18.44
CA LEU A 8 3.82 -17.77 17.96
C LEU A 8 3.76 -19.09 17.18
N SER A 9 2.70 -19.87 17.39
CA SER A 9 2.46 -21.07 16.60
C SER A 9 2.16 -20.71 15.13
N ASN A 10 2.41 -21.64 14.21
CA ASN A 10 2.13 -21.45 12.77
C ASN A 10 0.65 -21.09 12.51
N GLU A 11 -0.27 -21.61 13.31
CA GLU A 11 -1.71 -21.35 13.20
C GLU A 11 -2.05 -19.90 13.61
N GLU A 12 -1.48 -19.42 14.72
CA GLU A 12 -1.65 -18.03 15.17
C GLU A 12 -1.07 -17.04 14.16
N GLN A 13 0.09 -17.35 13.57
CA GLN A 13 0.70 -16.52 12.54
C GLN A 13 -0.18 -16.42 11.28
N GLN A 14 -0.80 -17.53 10.85
CA GLN A 14 -1.74 -17.53 9.72
C GLN A 14 -3.00 -16.72 10.02
N GLN A 15 -3.51 -16.79 11.25
CA GLN A 15 -4.66 -16.00 11.68
C GLN A 15 -4.35 -14.50 11.67
N LEU A 16 -3.17 -14.11 12.18
CA LEU A 16 -2.71 -12.71 12.16
C LEU A 16 -2.57 -12.17 10.74
N ILE A 17 -1.97 -12.95 9.84
CA ILE A 17 -1.84 -12.56 8.42
C ILE A 17 -3.22 -12.41 7.77
N SER A 18 -4.13 -13.35 8.01
CA SER A 18 -5.49 -13.32 7.47
C SER A 18 -6.28 -12.14 7.99
N GLN A 19 -6.15 -11.81 9.27
CA GLN A 19 -6.78 -10.65 9.87
C GLN A 19 -6.22 -9.36 9.26
N TRP A 20 -4.91 -9.22 9.23
CA TRP A 20 -4.24 -8.05 8.67
C TRP A 20 -4.60 -7.85 7.19
N GLN A 21 -4.71 -8.93 6.41
CA GLN A 21 -5.14 -8.87 5.01
C GLN A 21 -6.56 -8.29 4.89
N ARG A 22 -7.50 -8.72 5.74
CA ARG A 22 -8.88 -8.20 5.75
C ARG A 22 -8.90 -6.71 6.11
N GLU A 23 -8.17 -6.31 7.14
CA GLU A 23 -8.09 -4.91 7.59
C GLU A 23 -7.46 -4.01 6.51
N SER A 24 -6.38 -4.46 5.89
CA SER A 24 -5.73 -3.77 4.77
C SER A 24 -6.70 -3.59 3.60
N LEU A 25 -7.43 -4.64 3.21
CA LEU A 25 -8.40 -4.55 2.13
C LEU A 25 -9.58 -3.63 2.49
N GLN A 26 -10.07 -3.67 3.72
CA GLN A 26 -11.13 -2.79 4.19
C GLN A 26 -10.71 -1.30 4.14
N ALA A 27 -9.46 -1.00 4.50
CA ALA A 27 -8.91 0.35 4.38
C ALA A 27 -8.86 0.84 2.91
N ALA A 28 -8.45 -0.04 1.98
CA ALA A 28 -8.45 0.26 0.55
C ALA A 28 -9.86 0.54 0.03
N GLN A 29 -10.83 -0.30 0.41
CA GLN A 29 -12.24 -0.15 0.05
C GLN A 29 -12.84 1.16 0.59
N LYS A 30 -12.58 1.47 1.86
CA LYS A 30 -13.04 2.71 2.49
C LYS A 30 -12.47 3.94 1.77
N TYR A 31 -11.18 3.93 1.44
CA TYR A 31 -10.55 5.03 0.71
C TYR A 31 -11.19 5.26 -0.66
N LEU A 32 -11.45 4.20 -1.43
CA LEU A 32 -12.15 4.33 -2.71
C LEU A 32 -13.56 4.92 -2.54
N ALA A 33 -14.33 4.44 -1.56
CA ALA A 33 -15.66 4.93 -1.26
C ALA A 33 -15.66 6.42 -0.88
N GLU A 34 -14.71 6.87 -0.05
CA GLU A 34 -14.52 8.28 0.30
C GLU A 34 -14.17 9.16 -0.91
N LYS A 35 -13.60 8.59 -1.97
CA LYS A 35 -13.32 9.25 -3.25
C LYS A 35 -14.48 9.17 -4.25
N GLY A 36 -15.62 8.57 -3.85
CA GLY A 36 -16.77 8.36 -4.73
C GLY A 36 -16.55 7.25 -5.78
N ILE A 37 -15.53 6.42 -5.62
CA ILE A 37 -15.26 5.27 -6.47
C ILE A 37 -15.97 4.07 -5.83
N LEU A 38 -17.08 3.67 -6.45
CA LEU A 38 -17.94 2.59 -5.97
C LEU A 38 -17.75 1.35 -6.83
N GLY A 39 -17.71 0.18 -6.19
CA GLY A 39 -17.48 -1.11 -6.84
C GLY A 39 -16.26 -1.83 -6.28
N MET A 40 -16.41 -3.14 -6.10
CA MET A 40 -15.47 -3.95 -5.32
C MET A 40 -15.06 -5.23 -6.04
N ASN A 41 -14.85 -5.17 -7.37
CA ASN A 41 -14.30 -6.32 -8.08
C ASN A 41 -12.77 -6.33 -7.94
N ILE A 42 -12.29 -7.11 -6.96
CA ILE A 42 -10.86 -7.28 -6.67
C ILE A 42 -10.28 -8.34 -7.62
N GLN A 43 -9.29 -7.95 -8.40
CA GLN A 43 -8.53 -8.85 -9.26
C GLN A 43 -7.41 -9.49 -8.45
N ALA A 44 -7.74 -10.55 -7.70
CA ALA A 44 -6.83 -11.21 -6.76
C ALA A 44 -5.51 -11.66 -7.41
N ASN A 45 -5.56 -12.22 -8.63
CA ASN A 45 -4.38 -12.69 -9.35
C ASN A 45 -3.38 -11.58 -9.72
N ALA A 46 -3.87 -10.34 -9.87
CA ALA A 46 -3.03 -9.18 -10.15
C ALA A 46 -2.63 -8.42 -8.87
N SER A 47 -3.32 -8.70 -7.76
CA SER A 47 -3.06 -8.07 -6.46
C SER A 47 -1.91 -8.78 -5.76
N ARG A 48 -1.21 -8.06 -4.88
CA ARG A 48 -0.11 -8.60 -4.09
C ARG A 48 -0.27 -8.19 -2.64
N ILE A 49 0.07 -9.11 -1.75
CA ILE A 49 -0.02 -8.91 -0.32
C ILE A 49 1.40 -9.09 0.23
N LEU A 50 1.91 -8.07 0.90
CA LEU A 50 3.27 -8.03 1.45
C LEU A 50 3.19 -7.79 2.97
N PRO A 51 2.76 -8.78 3.76
CA PRO A 51 2.71 -8.64 5.21
C PRO A 51 4.12 -8.45 5.79
N PRO A 52 4.25 -7.70 6.89
CA PRO A 52 3.20 -6.97 7.60
C PRO A 52 3.01 -5.51 7.08
N ILE A 53 3.59 -5.17 5.91
CA ILE A 53 3.74 -3.77 5.50
C ILE A 53 2.55 -3.27 4.69
N CYS A 54 2.26 -3.85 3.52
CA CYS A 54 1.19 -3.33 2.67
C CYS A 54 0.53 -4.38 1.77
N GLY A 55 -0.72 -4.12 1.43
CA GLY A 55 -1.44 -4.76 0.31
C GLY A 55 -1.48 -3.81 -0.88
N VAL A 56 -1.36 -4.37 -2.08
CA VAL A 56 -1.51 -3.68 -3.36
C VAL A 56 -2.62 -4.37 -4.13
N TRP A 57 -3.73 -3.65 -4.28
CA TRP A 57 -5.00 -4.19 -4.76
C TRP A 57 -5.29 -3.65 -6.14
N LYS A 58 -5.64 -4.52 -7.07
CA LYS A 58 -6.21 -4.12 -8.36
C LYS A 58 -7.72 -4.24 -8.29
N ILE A 59 -8.42 -3.11 -8.32
CA ILE A 59 -9.86 -3.03 -8.07
C ILE A 59 -10.55 -2.39 -9.28
N LYS A 60 -11.60 -3.04 -9.79
CA LYS A 60 -12.49 -2.49 -10.80
C LYS A 60 -13.75 -1.93 -10.15
N ASP A 61 -14.06 -0.68 -10.48
CA ASP A 61 -15.26 0.02 -10.05
C ASP A 61 -16.49 -0.41 -10.89
N ASP A 62 -17.68 0.02 -10.47
CA ASP A 62 -18.94 -0.33 -11.12
C ASP A 62 -19.08 0.33 -12.51
N LEU A 63 -18.33 1.40 -12.78
CA LEU A 63 -18.25 2.08 -14.07
C LEU A 63 -17.22 1.44 -15.02
N GLY A 64 -16.53 0.40 -14.56
CA GLY A 64 -15.55 -0.36 -15.30
C GLY A 64 -14.12 0.21 -15.31
N LYS A 65 -13.86 1.31 -14.60
CA LYS A 65 -12.50 1.83 -14.39
C LYS A 65 -11.75 0.93 -13.42
N VAL A 66 -10.46 0.76 -13.67
CA VAL A 66 -9.59 -0.10 -12.86
C VAL A 66 -8.56 0.77 -12.15
N TYR A 67 -8.32 0.45 -10.89
CA TYR A 67 -7.45 1.19 -9.99
C TYR A 67 -6.43 0.25 -9.35
N TRP A 68 -5.24 0.78 -9.13
CA TRP A 68 -4.33 0.26 -8.12
C TRP A 68 -4.60 1.00 -6.82
N VAL A 69 -4.67 0.26 -5.70
CA VAL A 69 -4.83 0.83 -4.36
C VAL A 69 -3.77 0.22 -3.44
N VAL A 70 -3.05 1.06 -2.71
CA VAL A 70 -2.12 0.61 -1.67
C VAL A 70 -2.72 0.88 -0.29
N SER A 71 -2.59 -0.06 0.63
CA SER A 71 -3.08 0.09 2.02
C SER A 71 -2.29 -0.79 2.99
N GLY A 72 -2.45 -0.58 4.30
CA GLY A 72 -1.74 -1.31 5.36
C GLY A 72 -1.03 -0.35 6.30
N LYS A 73 0.22 -0.65 6.67
CA LYS A 73 1.08 0.23 7.50
C LYS A 73 1.75 1.35 6.69
N VAL A 74 1.06 1.83 5.67
CA VAL A 74 1.49 2.91 4.77
C VAL A 74 0.30 3.83 4.50
N PRO A 75 0.52 5.09 4.07
CA PRO A 75 -0.56 5.94 3.62
C PRO A 75 -1.42 5.20 2.58
N THR A 76 -2.73 5.22 2.76
CA THR A 76 -3.64 4.62 1.77
C THR A 76 -3.78 5.57 0.60
N ASP A 77 -3.57 5.07 -0.60
CA ASP A 77 -3.65 5.86 -1.82
C ASP A 77 -4.09 5.01 -3.01
N ALA A 78 -4.54 5.67 -4.08
CA ALA A 78 -5.00 5.01 -5.30
C ALA A 78 -4.57 5.76 -6.56
N MET A 79 -4.41 5.01 -7.64
CA MET A 79 -4.20 5.54 -8.98
C MET A 79 -4.96 4.69 -10.00
N LEU A 80 -5.17 5.24 -11.20
CA LEU A 80 -5.69 4.44 -12.31
C LEU A 80 -4.71 3.31 -12.67
N ALA A 81 -5.25 2.17 -13.08
CA ALA A 81 -4.45 1.02 -13.49
C ALA A 81 -3.54 1.31 -14.69
N SER A 82 -3.84 2.34 -15.49
CA SER A 82 -2.96 2.81 -16.56
C SER A 82 -1.64 3.41 -16.06
N GLY A 83 -1.53 3.74 -14.76
CA GLY A 83 -0.30 4.28 -14.17
C GLY A 83 0.77 3.23 -13.86
N ALA A 84 0.43 1.94 -13.90
CA ALA A 84 1.34 0.84 -13.62
C ALA A 84 0.87 -0.48 -14.23
N GLU A 85 1.77 -1.22 -14.85
CA GLU A 85 1.47 -2.48 -15.55
C GLU A 85 1.11 -3.62 -14.58
N ASP A 86 1.81 -3.68 -13.45
CA ASP A 86 1.65 -4.70 -12.41
C ASP A 86 1.73 -4.11 -10.99
N ALA A 87 1.57 -4.95 -9.97
CA ALA A 87 1.62 -4.54 -8.57
C ALA A 87 2.99 -4.00 -8.15
N ARG A 88 4.08 -4.47 -8.78
CA ARG A 88 5.45 -4.03 -8.48
C ARG A 88 5.70 -2.62 -9.01
N ALA A 89 5.31 -2.36 -10.26
CA ALA A 89 5.30 -1.05 -10.88
C ALA A 89 4.38 -0.09 -10.11
N ALA A 90 3.26 -0.60 -9.58
CA ALA A 90 2.35 0.20 -8.78
C ALA A 90 3.02 0.74 -7.50
N LEU A 91 3.79 -0.09 -6.78
CA LEU A 91 4.56 0.37 -5.62
C LEU A 91 5.59 1.44 -5.97
N LYS A 92 6.33 1.27 -7.07
CA LYS A 92 7.28 2.29 -7.55
C LYS A 92 6.57 3.61 -7.85
N HIS A 93 5.40 3.54 -8.46
CA HIS A 93 4.61 4.72 -8.77
C HIS A 93 4.12 5.42 -7.50
N PHE A 94 3.58 4.69 -6.51
CA PHE A 94 3.16 5.28 -5.24
C PHE A 94 4.32 5.94 -4.49
N SER A 95 5.47 5.25 -4.44
CA SER A 95 6.70 5.82 -3.87
C SER A 95 7.05 7.16 -4.52
N TYR A 96 7.04 7.23 -5.84
CA TYR A 96 7.36 8.46 -6.57
C TYR A 96 6.33 9.57 -6.32
N GLN A 97 5.02 9.25 -6.36
CA GLN A 97 3.95 10.22 -6.09
C GLN A 97 4.04 10.80 -4.68
N TRP A 98 4.40 9.98 -3.68
CA TRP A 98 4.55 10.45 -2.31
C TRP A 98 5.76 11.36 -2.11
N GLN A 99 6.88 11.09 -2.80
CA GLN A 99 8.02 12.02 -2.84
C GLN A 99 7.61 13.37 -3.44
N ILE A 100 6.97 13.37 -4.62
CA ILE A 100 6.49 14.61 -5.24
C ILE A 100 5.52 15.37 -4.32
N LYS A 101 4.59 14.64 -3.67
CA LYS A 101 3.61 15.25 -2.76
C LYS A 101 4.30 15.86 -1.55
N ALA A 102 5.29 15.18 -0.98
CA ALA A 102 6.10 15.72 0.11
C ALA A 102 6.87 16.98 -0.32
N ASP A 103 7.54 16.94 -1.47
CA ASP A 103 8.27 18.09 -2.02
C ASP A 103 7.36 19.30 -2.22
N LYS A 104 6.15 19.08 -2.76
CA LYS A 104 5.15 20.15 -2.92
C LYS A 104 4.70 20.75 -1.60
N ILE A 105 4.54 19.92 -0.56
CA ILE A 105 4.19 20.41 0.78
C ILE A 105 5.33 21.25 1.35
N LEU A 106 6.57 20.75 1.27
CA LEU A 106 7.76 21.41 1.83
C LEU A 106 8.15 22.68 1.06
N ALA A 107 7.84 22.78 -0.22
CA ALA A 107 8.04 23.96 -1.04
C ALA A 107 6.98 25.07 -0.82
N GLY A 108 5.97 24.82 0.03
CA GLY A 108 4.94 25.81 0.36
C GLY A 108 5.53 27.08 1.01
N LYS A 109 4.94 28.26 0.74
CA LYS A 109 5.41 29.53 1.32
C LYS A 109 5.25 29.62 2.84
N LEU A 110 4.24 28.93 3.38
CA LEU A 110 3.95 28.83 4.80
C LEU A 110 3.65 27.36 5.08
N VAL A 111 4.66 26.63 5.58
CA VAL A 111 4.52 25.21 5.95
C VAL A 111 4.36 25.14 7.46
N ASP A 112 3.20 24.69 7.91
CA ASP A 112 2.97 24.48 9.34
C ASP A 112 3.62 23.16 9.83
N PRO A 113 3.78 22.97 11.15
CA PRO A 113 4.40 21.75 11.68
C PRO A 113 3.68 20.45 11.30
N ALA A 114 2.35 20.45 11.18
CA ALA A 114 1.58 19.26 10.82
C ALA A 114 1.78 18.88 9.34
N GLN A 115 1.86 19.88 8.46
CA GLN A 115 2.20 19.69 7.05
C GLN A 115 3.62 19.13 6.89
N LYS A 116 4.59 19.69 7.62
CA LYS A 116 5.97 19.19 7.60
C LYS A 116 6.06 17.75 8.08
N GLU A 117 5.36 17.42 9.17
CA GLU A 117 5.30 16.04 9.69
C GLU A 117 4.69 15.08 8.66
N TYR A 118 3.57 15.48 8.04
CA TYR A 118 2.95 14.66 7.01
C TYR A 118 3.86 14.45 5.78
N ALA A 119 4.62 15.47 5.36
CA ALA A 119 5.62 15.33 4.30
C ALA A 119 6.72 14.33 4.67
N ASN A 120 7.21 14.35 5.92
CA ASN A 120 8.20 13.40 6.40
C ASN A 120 7.66 11.96 6.42
N ILE A 121 6.41 11.77 6.83
CA ILE A 121 5.71 10.47 6.77
C ILE A 121 5.69 9.97 5.32
N LEU A 122 5.32 10.82 4.35
CA LEU A 122 5.30 10.45 2.94
C LEU A 122 6.69 10.05 2.41
N ILE A 123 7.74 10.81 2.74
CA ILE A 123 9.13 10.50 2.34
C ILE A 123 9.56 9.15 2.92
N HIS A 124 9.32 8.92 4.22
CA HIS A 124 9.68 7.67 4.88
C HIS A 124 9.03 6.46 4.22
N HIS A 125 7.72 6.51 4.00
CA HIS A 125 6.99 5.42 3.36
C HIS A 125 7.33 5.28 1.86
N ALA A 126 7.67 6.37 1.18
CA ALA A 126 8.12 6.30 -0.21
C ALA A 126 9.42 5.50 -0.35
N HIS A 127 10.41 5.76 0.50
CA HIS A 127 11.65 4.99 0.50
C HIS A 127 11.37 3.50 0.77
N GLY A 128 10.57 3.19 1.80
CA GLY A 128 10.22 1.81 2.12
C GLY A 128 9.49 1.09 0.99
N LEU A 129 8.54 1.74 0.30
CA LEU A 129 7.88 1.13 -0.86
C LEU A 129 8.83 0.89 -2.03
N TYR A 130 9.79 1.79 -2.26
CA TYR A 130 10.78 1.63 -3.32
C TYR A 130 11.69 0.44 -3.04
N GLU A 131 12.16 0.28 -1.79
CA GLU A 131 12.95 -0.87 -1.36
C GLU A 131 12.17 -2.18 -1.53
N LEU A 132 10.92 -2.22 -1.08
CA LEU A 132 10.03 -3.38 -1.25
C LEU A 132 9.84 -3.74 -2.73
N ALA A 133 9.68 -2.74 -3.60
CA ALA A 133 9.55 -2.96 -5.03
C ALA A 133 10.85 -3.42 -5.70
N ASN A 134 12.01 -3.29 -5.04
CA ASN A 134 13.30 -3.74 -5.56
C ASN A 134 13.82 -5.03 -4.90
N ALA A 135 13.16 -5.50 -3.84
CA ALA A 135 13.46 -6.76 -3.18
C ALA A 135 13.02 -7.95 -4.04
N GLU A 136 13.87 -8.40 -4.98
CA GLU A 136 13.56 -9.45 -5.97
C GLU A 136 12.98 -10.73 -5.36
N ASN A 137 13.42 -11.11 -4.15
CA ASN A 137 12.91 -12.28 -3.43
C ASN A 137 11.40 -12.21 -3.12
N LEU A 138 10.83 -11.00 -2.99
CA LEU A 138 9.39 -10.81 -2.78
C LEU A 138 8.58 -11.00 -4.07
N TRP A 139 9.24 -10.94 -5.23
CA TRP A 139 8.61 -10.90 -6.56
C TRP A 139 8.98 -12.11 -7.45
N ALA A 140 9.96 -12.92 -7.06
CA ALA A 140 10.42 -14.09 -7.84
C ALA A 140 9.32 -15.10 -8.18
N ASN A 141 8.25 -15.19 -7.38
CA ASN A 141 7.10 -16.07 -7.63
C ASN A 141 5.93 -15.37 -8.37
N ALA A 142 6.15 -14.23 -9.02
CA ALA A 142 5.12 -13.53 -9.80
C ALA A 142 5.04 -14.00 -11.27
N THR A 143 5.92 -14.92 -11.67
CA THR A 143 5.97 -15.47 -13.03
C THR A 143 5.76 -16.99 -12.96
N SER A 144 4.53 -17.44 -13.16
CA SER A 144 4.19 -18.82 -13.52
C SER A 144 2.96 -18.80 -14.41
#